data_AF-A0A3A0A1H0-F1
#
_entry.id   AF-A0A3A0A1H0-F1
#
_cell.length_a   1.000
_cell.length_b   1.000
_cell.length_c   1.000
_cell.angle_alpha   90.00
_cell.angle_beta   90.00
_cell.angle_gamma   90.00
#
_symmetry.space_group_name_H-M   'P 1'
#
loop_
_entity.id
_entity.type
_entity.pdbx_description
1 polymer ?
#
loop_
_entity_poly.entity_id
_entity_poly.type
_entity_poly.pdbx_seq_one_letter_code
_entity_poly.pdbx_strand_id
1 'polypeptide(L)'
;MFGLILVVVAVTPVQAHNLTTPHSVDERLAHEGFFVDQERCGPGYRIEGTDLCSHGPDAAPPGLDPARPVPPLDGSVQASGILCDGDGVSGKRVQILYVRAEDDPDRYAEYVESIRQWAAEMDDIFATSARLTGGYRRIRFVTDPNCLLDVPHVVVPPGATATFRATMAALIELGHTSEDRKYVAFVDARVYCGIATVSSDPIPTPDNHSNHRTGYARIDQGCWSGSVAAHELVHNLGGVQPGAPNASGGWHCVDEFDLMCYSDGPFYPSLKYVCPVSYAIFLDCNHDDYYHTDPPAGSYLATQWNVADSAFLIATAPQQNSPPTIDLLLHNGDEPLVAPATLTVTVEASDDDGVVTGVEFYEGANLLHRSTTHPYSFTWREMISGTYTMTVTVYDDTGDSTTSDPLSIVVTAPPVLPSDQEEDSDQQEDDEPQVAEPLFLPFVVRE
;
A
#
# COMPACT_ATOMS: atom_id res chain seq x y z
N MET A 1 12.25 13.96 2.60
CA MET A 1 12.06 15.40 2.30
C MET A 1 11.68 15.50 0.82
N PHE A 2 10.42 15.23 0.49
CA PHE A 2 9.88 15.36 -0.86
C PHE A 2 8.77 16.40 -0.78
N GLY A 3 8.92 17.48 -1.55
CA GLY A 3 8.00 18.60 -1.55
C GLY A 3 6.80 18.28 -2.44
N LEU A 4 5.62 18.24 -1.83
CA LEU A 4 4.34 18.33 -2.51
C LEU A 4 4.33 19.68 -3.26
N ILE A 5 4.28 19.67 -4.59
CA ILE A 5 4.03 20.88 -5.36
C ILE A 5 2.55 21.21 -5.18
N LEU A 6 2.24 21.99 -4.15
CA LEU A 6 0.93 22.56 -3.93
C LEU A 6 0.71 23.63 -5.01
N VAL A 7 0.05 23.27 -6.10
CA VAL A 7 -0.50 24.28 -7.02
C VAL A 7 -1.64 24.95 -6.28
N VAL A 8 -1.37 26.11 -5.68
CA VAL A 8 -2.40 26.97 -5.09
C VAL A 8 -3.22 27.55 -6.24
N VAL A 9 -4.26 26.82 -6.66
CA VAL A 9 -5.33 27.37 -7.50
C VAL A 9 -6.15 28.30 -6.61
N ALA A 10 -6.35 29.53 -7.04
CA ALA A 10 -7.28 30.44 -6.39
C ALA A 10 -8.70 29.85 -6.53
N VAL A 11 -9.20 29.22 -5.47
CA VAL A 11 -10.54 28.60 -5.45
C VAL A 11 -11.57 29.71 -5.29
N THR A 12 -12.33 29.99 -6.34
CA THR A 12 -13.57 30.77 -6.26
C THR A 12 -14.70 29.89 -5.73
N PRO A 13 -15.66 30.41 -4.94
CA PRO A 13 -16.75 29.63 -4.38
C PRO A 13 -17.55 28.91 -5.47
N VAL A 14 -17.87 27.63 -5.24
CA VAL A 14 -18.73 26.82 -6.10
C VAL A 14 -20.14 27.39 -6.05
N GLN A 15 -20.71 27.70 -7.22
CA GLN A 15 -22.04 28.27 -7.34
C GLN A 15 -23.11 27.19 -7.15
N ALA A 16 -24.25 27.59 -6.57
CA ALA A 16 -25.35 26.71 -6.21
C ALA A 16 -26.12 26.20 -7.46
N HIS A 17 -26.54 24.91 -7.50
CA HIS A 17 -27.12 24.26 -8.70
C HIS A 17 -28.65 24.32 -8.86
N ASN A 18 -29.16 24.71 -10.03
CA ASN A 18 -30.62 24.72 -10.31
C ASN A 18 -31.14 23.39 -10.86
N LEU A 19 -31.74 22.58 -9.98
CA LEU A 19 -32.27 21.25 -10.31
C LEU A 19 -33.65 21.23 -11.00
N THR A 20 -34.28 22.37 -11.29
CA THR A 20 -35.71 22.37 -11.70
C THR A 20 -35.99 22.60 -13.19
N THR A 21 -35.01 23.05 -13.98
CA THR A 21 -35.16 23.19 -15.43
C THR A 21 -33.80 23.16 -16.14
N PRO A 22 -33.56 22.23 -17.08
CA PRO A 22 -32.38 22.29 -17.95
C PRO A 22 -32.43 23.54 -18.82
N HIS A 23 -31.41 24.39 -18.71
CA HIS A 23 -31.21 25.62 -19.46
C HIS A 23 -30.38 25.39 -20.76
N SER A 24 -29.65 24.26 -20.87
CA SER A 24 -28.85 23.89 -22.07
C SER A 24 -29.17 22.48 -22.63
N VAL A 25 -28.64 22.15 -23.83
CA VAL A 25 -28.72 20.79 -24.41
C VAL A 25 -27.96 19.79 -23.53
N ASP A 26 -26.80 20.21 -23.03
CA ASP A 26 -25.93 19.36 -22.20
C ASP A 26 -26.56 19.07 -20.84
N GLU A 27 -27.24 20.06 -20.23
CA GLU A 27 -28.00 19.86 -18.99
C GLU A 27 -29.21 18.93 -19.18
N ARG A 28 -29.83 18.90 -20.38
CA ARG A 28 -30.90 17.95 -20.70
C ARG A 28 -30.38 16.53 -20.79
N LEU A 29 -29.24 16.33 -21.46
CA LEU A 29 -28.58 15.02 -21.54
C LEU A 29 -28.13 14.53 -20.17
N ALA A 30 -27.61 15.44 -19.33
CA ALA A 30 -27.15 15.12 -17.98
C ALA A 30 -28.26 14.48 -17.11
N HIS A 31 -29.53 14.87 -17.30
CA HIS A 31 -30.67 14.35 -16.53
C HIS A 31 -31.54 13.34 -17.31
N GLU A 32 -31.15 12.96 -18.52
CA GLU A 32 -31.94 12.03 -19.33
C GLU A 32 -31.97 10.63 -18.69
N GLY A 33 -33.17 10.10 -18.50
CA GLY A 33 -33.38 8.80 -17.85
C GLY A 33 -33.48 8.86 -16.32
N PHE A 34 -33.58 10.04 -15.72
CA PHE A 34 -33.78 10.23 -14.29
C PHE A 34 -35.22 10.61 -13.95
N PHE A 35 -35.75 9.99 -12.89
CA PHE A 35 -37.07 10.28 -12.36
C PHE A 35 -36.98 10.61 -10.89
N VAL A 36 -37.69 11.66 -10.46
CA VAL A 36 -37.83 11.96 -9.03
C VAL A 36 -38.66 10.84 -8.38
N ASP A 37 -38.08 10.19 -7.38
CA ASP A 37 -38.68 9.10 -6.63
C ASP A 37 -38.26 9.24 -5.16
N GLN A 38 -38.93 10.15 -4.44
CA GLN A 38 -38.56 10.52 -3.08
C GLN A 38 -38.72 9.37 -2.08
N GLU A 39 -39.63 8.44 -2.34
CA GLU A 39 -39.83 7.28 -1.47
C GLU A 39 -38.65 6.30 -1.55
N ARG A 40 -38.08 6.13 -2.75
CA ARG A 40 -37.00 5.18 -2.98
C ARG A 40 -35.61 5.78 -2.88
N CYS A 41 -35.42 6.95 -3.49
CA CYS A 41 -34.11 7.58 -3.68
C CYS A 41 -33.90 8.80 -2.79
N GLY A 42 -34.85 9.09 -1.89
CA GLY A 42 -34.82 10.29 -1.08
C GLY A 42 -34.64 11.53 -1.96
N PRO A 43 -33.65 12.39 -1.69
CA PRO A 43 -33.46 13.60 -2.46
C PRO A 43 -32.91 13.38 -3.88
N GLY A 44 -32.47 12.17 -4.22
CA GLY A 44 -31.90 11.84 -5.53
C GLY A 44 -32.93 11.42 -6.58
N TYR A 45 -32.43 10.70 -7.58
CA TYR A 45 -33.19 10.27 -8.75
C TYR A 45 -33.14 8.77 -8.93
N ARG A 46 -34.28 8.16 -9.29
CA ARG A 46 -34.32 6.79 -9.78
C ARG A 46 -33.83 6.76 -11.23
N ILE A 47 -32.96 5.80 -11.53
CA ILE A 47 -32.40 5.61 -12.87
C ILE A 47 -33.33 4.68 -13.67
N GLU A 48 -33.78 5.12 -14.84
CA GLU A 48 -34.64 4.35 -15.74
C GLU A 48 -34.09 2.94 -16.01
N GLY A 49 -34.97 1.94 -16.01
CA GLY A 49 -34.61 0.56 -16.33
C GLY A 49 -33.84 -0.15 -15.21
N THR A 50 -33.59 0.52 -14.08
CA THR A 50 -32.90 -0.06 -12.93
C THR A 50 -33.67 0.18 -11.63
N ASP A 51 -33.18 -0.47 -10.58
CA ASP A 51 -33.63 -0.31 -9.22
C ASP A 51 -32.66 0.62 -8.42
N LEU A 52 -31.70 1.25 -9.12
CA LEU A 52 -30.66 2.09 -8.54
C LEU A 52 -31.07 3.57 -8.49
N CYS A 53 -30.43 4.29 -7.58
CA CYS A 53 -30.59 5.72 -7.39
C CYS A 53 -29.29 6.45 -7.74
N SER A 54 -29.38 7.71 -8.16
CA SER A 54 -28.25 8.63 -8.35
C SER A 54 -28.50 9.92 -7.57
N HIS A 55 -27.43 10.58 -7.12
CA HIS A 55 -27.53 11.92 -6.55
C HIS A 55 -27.81 12.98 -7.63
N GLY A 56 -27.40 12.74 -8.88
CA GLY A 56 -27.56 13.65 -10.00
C GLY A 56 -26.22 13.99 -10.65
N PRO A 57 -26.19 14.92 -11.62
CA PRO A 57 -24.93 15.43 -12.17
C PRO A 57 -24.33 16.51 -11.27
N ASP A 58 -23.03 16.42 -11.04
CA ASP A 58 -22.32 17.35 -10.17
C ASP A 58 -21.87 18.63 -10.88
N ALA A 59 -21.72 19.66 -10.05
CA ALA A 59 -21.10 20.91 -10.42
C ALA A 59 -19.67 20.68 -10.92
N ALA A 60 -19.25 21.47 -11.89
CA ALA A 60 -17.83 21.52 -12.23
C ALA A 60 -17.02 22.16 -11.09
N PRO A 61 -16.01 21.47 -10.54
CA PRO A 61 -15.14 22.08 -9.55
C PRO A 61 -14.36 23.27 -10.13
N PRO A 62 -13.93 24.24 -9.30
CA PRO A 62 -13.18 25.40 -9.77
C PRO A 62 -11.92 24.98 -10.53
N GLY A 63 -11.80 25.45 -11.78
CA GLY A 63 -10.66 25.15 -12.65
C GLY A 63 -10.87 23.98 -13.62
N LEU A 64 -11.96 23.23 -13.49
CA LEU A 64 -12.37 22.20 -14.45
C LEU A 64 -13.54 22.69 -15.31
N ASP A 65 -13.65 22.14 -16.52
CA ASP A 65 -14.68 22.49 -17.50
C ASP A 65 -15.08 21.22 -18.26
N PRO A 66 -16.31 20.70 -18.10
CA PRO A 66 -16.80 19.52 -18.80
C PRO A 66 -16.59 19.57 -20.32
N ALA A 67 -16.59 20.76 -20.92
CA ALA A 67 -16.43 20.94 -22.36
C ALA A 67 -14.97 20.85 -22.84
N ARG A 68 -13.98 20.96 -21.94
CA ARG A 68 -12.55 21.06 -22.27
C ARG A 68 -11.77 19.89 -21.66
N PRO A 69 -11.24 18.96 -22.48
CA PRO A 69 -10.52 17.81 -21.97
C PRO A 69 -9.31 18.18 -21.12
N VAL A 70 -9.12 17.45 -20.03
CA VAL A 70 -7.90 17.49 -19.23
C VAL A 70 -6.76 16.87 -20.05
N PRO A 71 -5.60 17.53 -20.19
CA PRO A 71 -4.45 16.94 -20.87
C PRO A 71 -3.91 15.73 -20.09
N PRO A 72 -3.29 14.74 -20.76
CA PRO A 72 -2.64 13.64 -20.08
C PRO A 72 -1.51 14.15 -19.16
N LEU A 73 -1.35 13.49 -18.02
CA LEU A 73 -0.26 13.71 -17.08
C LEU A 73 1.05 13.16 -17.64
N ASP A 74 2.17 13.60 -17.08
CA ASP A 74 3.50 13.10 -17.44
C ASP A 74 3.63 11.62 -17.05
N GLY A 75 3.65 10.75 -18.06
CA GLY A 75 3.76 9.29 -17.89
C GLY A 75 5.14 8.80 -17.40
N SER A 76 6.13 9.69 -17.24
CA SER A 76 7.39 9.35 -16.57
C SER A 76 7.23 9.18 -15.05
N VAL A 77 6.16 9.74 -14.48
CA VAL A 77 5.79 9.54 -13.07
C VAL A 77 4.96 8.26 -12.97
N GLN A 78 5.55 7.23 -12.39
CA GLN A 78 4.82 6.00 -12.08
C GLN A 78 3.81 6.28 -10.96
N ALA A 79 2.58 5.77 -11.11
CA ALA A 79 1.61 5.75 -10.03
C ALA A 79 2.17 4.91 -8.88
N SER A 80 2.73 5.56 -7.86
CA SER A 80 3.29 4.87 -6.70
C SER A 80 2.22 4.70 -5.63
N GLY A 81 2.27 3.60 -4.89
CA GLY A 81 1.60 3.49 -3.61
C GLY A 81 0.29 2.71 -3.57
N ILE A 82 -0.33 2.32 -4.69
CA ILE A 82 -1.55 1.49 -4.65
C ILE A 82 -1.27 0.17 -3.94
N LEU A 83 -2.08 -0.13 -2.92
CA LEU A 83 -1.93 -1.34 -2.12
C LEU A 83 -2.63 -2.53 -2.81
N CYS A 84 -1.87 -3.58 -3.03
CA CYS A 84 -2.36 -4.87 -3.51
C CYS A 84 -2.92 -5.67 -2.33
N ASP A 85 -4.17 -6.10 -2.42
CA ASP A 85 -4.82 -6.93 -1.40
C ASP A 85 -5.10 -8.31 -1.99
N GLY A 86 -4.65 -9.37 -1.32
CA GLY A 86 -4.84 -10.76 -1.77
C GLY A 86 -4.35 -11.03 -3.20
N ASP A 87 -5.22 -11.61 -4.02
CA ASP A 87 -4.96 -11.92 -5.44
C ASP A 87 -5.22 -10.73 -6.39
N GLY A 88 -5.53 -9.55 -5.85
CA GLY A 88 -5.88 -8.37 -6.62
C GLY A 88 -7.29 -8.37 -7.22
N VAL A 89 -8.06 -9.47 -7.16
CA VAL A 89 -9.32 -9.59 -7.92
C VAL A 89 -10.49 -10.08 -7.05
N SER A 90 -10.28 -11.01 -6.14
CA SER A 90 -11.34 -11.64 -5.35
C SER A 90 -11.91 -10.70 -4.28
N GLY A 91 -13.20 -10.86 -3.98
CA GLY A 91 -13.91 -10.07 -2.96
C GLY A 91 -14.26 -8.65 -3.41
N LYS A 92 -14.73 -7.84 -2.44
CA LYS A 92 -15.17 -6.45 -2.66
C LYS A 92 -14.01 -5.60 -3.18
N ARG A 93 -14.13 -4.98 -4.35
CA ARG A 93 -13.07 -4.18 -4.98
C ARG A 93 -13.63 -2.97 -5.70
N VAL A 94 -12.86 -1.88 -5.73
CA VAL A 94 -13.09 -0.75 -6.64
C VAL A 94 -12.39 -1.07 -7.96
N GLN A 95 -13.12 -1.01 -9.07
CA GLN A 95 -12.60 -1.30 -10.41
C GLN A 95 -12.64 -0.04 -11.26
N ILE A 96 -11.45 0.41 -11.67
CA ILE A 96 -11.29 1.58 -12.53
C ILE A 96 -11.48 1.14 -13.99
N LEU A 97 -12.28 1.87 -14.76
CA LEU A 97 -12.54 1.58 -16.17
C LEU A 97 -12.17 2.79 -17.03
N TYR A 98 -11.57 2.57 -18.20
CA TYR A 98 -11.59 3.55 -19.29
C TYR A 98 -12.69 3.16 -20.27
N VAL A 99 -13.63 4.05 -20.53
CA VAL A 99 -14.83 3.76 -21.33
C VAL A 99 -14.93 4.73 -22.51
N ARG A 100 -15.11 4.21 -23.72
CA ARG A 100 -15.36 5.01 -24.93
C ARG A 100 -16.45 4.40 -25.81
N ALA A 101 -17.17 5.20 -26.58
CA ALA A 101 -18.10 4.68 -27.60
C ALA A 101 -17.33 4.15 -28.81
N GLU A 102 -17.79 3.11 -29.51
CA GLU A 102 -17.09 2.45 -30.65
C GLU A 102 -16.83 3.36 -31.86
N ASP A 103 -17.52 4.49 -31.96
CA ASP A 103 -17.39 5.48 -33.03
C ASP A 103 -16.49 6.68 -32.67
N ASP A 104 -16.06 6.78 -31.41
CA ASP A 104 -15.12 7.81 -30.96
C ASP A 104 -13.64 7.47 -31.29
N PRO A 105 -12.71 8.43 -31.20
CA PRO A 105 -11.28 8.13 -31.21
C PRO A 105 -10.85 7.27 -30.00
N ASP A 106 -9.91 6.35 -30.20
CA ASP A 106 -9.30 5.59 -29.09
C ASP A 106 -8.13 6.38 -28.50
N ARG A 107 -8.23 6.73 -27.21
CA ARG A 107 -7.20 7.44 -26.46
C ARG A 107 -6.72 6.65 -25.25
N TYR A 108 -7.01 5.36 -25.18
CA TYR A 108 -6.63 4.53 -24.04
C TYR A 108 -5.12 4.59 -23.77
N ALA A 109 -4.30 4.39 -24.81
CA ALA A 109 -2.84 4.41 -24.69
C ALA A 109 -2.26 5.78 -24.30
N GLU A 110 -2.99 6.86 -24.57
CA GLU A 110 -2.61 8.22 -24.18
C GLU A 110 -2.89 8.49 -22.70
N TYR A 111 -3.99 7.94 -22.15
CA TYR A 111 -4.49 8.29 -20.82
C TYR A 111 -4.34 7.22 -19.75
N VAL A 112 -4.05 5.96 -20.07
CA VAL A 112 -4.02 4.87 -19.07
C VAL A 112 -3.08 5.18 -17.89
N GLU A 113 -1.90 5.76 -18.14
CA GLU A 113 -0.98 6.16 -17.07
C GLU A 113 -1.51 7.35 -16.26
N SER A 114 -2.22 8.28 -16.89
CA SER A 114 -2.86 9.39 -16.18
C SER A 114 -3.98 8.87 -15.27
N ILE A 115 -4.78 7.91 -15.74
CA ILE A 115 -5.84 7.27 -14.96
C ILE A 115 -5.28 6.51 -13.77
N ARG A 116 -4.15 5.81 -13.94
CA ARG A 116 -3.42 5.17 -12.83
C ARG A 116 -2.95 6.19 -11.79
N GLN A 117 -2.42 7.33 -12.22
CA GLN A 117 -2.01 8.41 -11.32
C GLN A 117 -3.21 9.01 -10.58
N TRP A 118 -4.31 9.33 -11.27
CA TRP A 118 -5.53 9.84 -10.64
C TRP A 118 -6.16 8.83 -9.67
N ALA A 119 -6.11 7.54 -9.96
CA ALA A 119 -6.55 6.51 -9.02
C ALA A 119 -5.65 6.42 -7.77
N ALA A 120 -4.34 6.64 -7.91
CA ALA A 120 -3.44 6.75 -6.76
C ALA A 120 -3.71 8.02 -5.93
N GLU A 121 -3.98 9.16 -6.58
CA GLU A 121 -4.43 10.38 -5.89
C GLU A 121 -5.75 10.17 -5.13
N MET A 122 -6.70 9.45 -5.75
CA MET A 122 -7.96 9.06 -5.11
C MET A 122 -7.69 8.25 -3.84
N ASP A 123 -6.79 7.28 -3.88
CA ASP A 123 -6.40 6.47 -2.71
C ASP A 123 -5.71 7.30 -1.61
N ASP A 124 -4.82 8.21 -2.01
CA ASP A 124 -4.13 9.11 -1.08
C ASP A 124 -5.08 10.02 -0.33
N ILE A 125 -6.22 10.42 -0.94
CA ILE A 125 -7.28 11.15 -0.26
C ILE A 125 -7.87 10.31 0.88
N PHE A 126 -8.24 9.05 0.64
CA PHE A 126 -8.76 8.15 1.69
C PHE A 126 -7.69 7.87 2.75
N ALA A 127 -6.45 7.61 2.33
CA ALA A 127 -5.31 7.34 3.21
C ALA A 127 -5.00 8.51 4.14
N THR A 128 -4.98 9.73 3.59
CA THR A 128 -4.70 10.93 4.35
C THR A 128 -5.84 11.25 5.30
N SER A 129 -7.09 11.17 4.82
CA SER A 129 -8.28 11.40 5.65
C SER A 129 -8.37 10.42 6.82
N ALA A 130 -8.03 9.15 6.60
CA ALA A 130 -7.94 8.16 7.68
C ALA A 130 -6.93 8.53 8.77
N ARG A 131 -5.76 9.05 8.37
CA ARG A 131 -4.70 9.45 9.30
C ARG A 131 -5.10 10.66 10.13
N LEU A 132 -5.91 11.57 9.58
CA LEU A 132 -6.43 12.73 10.32
C LEU A 132 -7.27 12.30 11.52
N THR A 133 -7.97 11.17 11.42
CA THR A 133 -8.75 10.56 12.50
C THR A 133 -8.02 9.41 13.20
N GLY A 134 -6.69 9.32 13.05
CA GLY A 134 -5.84 8.36 13.76
C GLY A 134 -5.92 6.90 13.28
N GLY A 135 -6.60 6.61 12.16
CA GLY A 135 -6.76 5.27 11.62
C GLY A 135 -6.02 5.02 10.30
N TYR A 136 -6.35 3.88 9.70
CA TYR A 136 -5.81 3.45 8.41
C TYR A 136 -6.94 3.04 7.49
N ARG A 137 -7.02 3.66 6.31
CA ARG A 137 -7.87 3.19 5.20
C ARG A 137 -7.14 3.37 3.90
N ARG A 138 -7.28 2.39 3.01
CA ARG A 138 -6.87 2.47 1.60
C ARG A 138 -7.98 1.90 0.75
N ILE A 139 -8.09 2.35 -0.48
CA ILE A 139 -9.04 1.80 -1.44
C ILE A 139 -8.56 0.41 -1.86
N ARG A 140 -9.48 -0.54 -1.81
CA ARG A 140 -9.23 -1.91 -2.24
C ARG A 140 -9.45 -2.03 -3.75
N PHE A 141 -8.43 -1.74 -4.54
CA PHE A 141 -8.55 -1.76 -6.01
C PHE A 141 -8.47 -3.16 -6.61
N VAL A 142 -9.07 -3.31 -7.79
CA VAL A 142 -8.71 -4.40 -8.71
C VAL A 142 -7.30 -4.15 -9.26
N THR A 143 -6.41 -5.12 -9.09
CA THR A 143 -5.04 -5.08 -9.60
C THR A 143 -4.74 -6.32 -10.44
N ASP A 144 -3.73 -6.21 -11.31
CA ASP A 144 -3.16 -7.36 -12.01
C ASP A 144 -2.28 -8.21 -11.07
N PRO A 145 -1.77 -9.37 -11.52
CA PRO A 145 -0.89 -10.22 -10.72
C PRO A 145 0.46 -9.59 -10.34
N ASN A 146 0.85 -8.48 -10.97
CA ASN A 146 2.05 -7.71 -10.62
C ASN A 146 1.73 -6.55 -9.67
N CYS A 147 0.50 -6.51 -9.13
CA CYS A 147 0.02 -5.47 -8.24
C CYS A 147 -0.03 -4.07 -8.88
N LEU A 148 -0.16 -4.01 -10.21
CA LEU A 148 -0.48 -2.78 -10.91
C LEU A 148 -1.99 -2.61 -10.99
N LEU A 149 -2.46 -1.37 -10.88
CA LEU A 149 -3.88 -1.07 -11.06
C LEU A 149 -4.34 -1.54 -12.45
N ASP A 150 -5.36 -2.40 -12.45
CA ASP A 150 -6.04 -2.83 -13.66
C ASP A 150 -6.98 -1.73 -14.14
N VAL A 151 -6.86 -1.36 -15.41
CA VAL A 151 -7.70 -0.36 -16.05
C VAL A 151 -8.20 -0.95 -17.37
N PRO A 152 -9.28 -1.75 -17.36
CA PRO A 152 -9.83 -2.33 -18.58
C PRO A 152 -10.25 -1.25 -19.57
N HIS A 153 -9.89 -1.47 -20.83
CA HIS A 153 -10.39 -0.70 -21.96
C HIS A 153 -11.76 -1.24 -22.37
N VAL A 154 -12.81 -0.49 -22.03
CA VAL A 154 -14.21 -0.86 -22.31
C VAL A 154 -14.73 -0.06 -23.49
N VAL A 155 -15.11 -0.76 -24.56
CA VAL A 155 -15.71 -0.17 -25.75
C VAL A 155 -17.21 -0.43 -25.71
N VAL A 156 -18.00 0.65 -25.70
CA VAL A 156 -19.47 0.60 -25.65
C VAL A 156 -20.09 0.99 -27.01
N PRO A 157 -21.34 0.63 -27.30
CA PRO A 157 -22.00 0.99 -28.56
C PRO A 157 -22.10 2.51 -28.80
N PRO A 158 -22.35 2.96 -30.04
CA PRO A 158 -22.49 4.38 -30.37
C PRO A 158 -23.59 5.03 -29.54
N GLY A 159 -23.31 6.21 -29.00
CA GLY A 159 -24.25 6.95 -28.15
C GLY A 159 -24.42 6.41 -26.72
N ALA A 160 -23.80 5.29 -26.35
CA ALA A 160 -23.87 4.77 -24.98
C ALA A 160 -23.14 5.67 -23.96
N THR A 161 -22.26 6.56 -24.42
CA THR A 161 -21.60 7.58 -23.59
C THR A 161 -22.41 8.87 -23.44
N ALA A 162 -23.56 9.01 -24.11
CA ALA A 162 -24.34 10.26 -24.10
C ALA A 162 -25.03 10.56 -22.76
N THR A 163 -25.37 9.53 -21.98
CA THR A 163 -26.09 9.67 -20.69
C THR A 163 -25.57 8.65 -19.69
N PHE A 164 -25.67 8.95 -18.39
CA PHE A 164 -25.26 8.02 -17.34
C PHE A 164 -26.04 6.69 -17.42
N ARG A 165 -27.35 6.76 -17.63
CA ARG A 165 -28.22 5.58 -17.84
C ARG A 165 -27.71 4.71 -18.99
N ALA A 166 -27.42 5.29 -20.16
CA ALA A 166 -26.98 4.53 -21.32
C ALA A 166 -25.60 3.89 -21.09
N THR A 167 -24.70 4.58 -20.39
CA THR A 167 -23.38 4.04 -20.03
C THR A 167 -23.54 2.86 -19.09
N MET A 168 -24.36 2.99 -18.04
CA MET A 168 -24.65 1.88 -17.12
C MET A 168 -25.28 0.69 -17.83
N ALA A 169 -26.27 0.91 -18.70
CA ALA A 169 -26.90 -0.16 -19.47
C ALA A 169 -25.87 -0.94 -20.31
N ALA A 170 -24.97 -0.23 -21.00
CA ALA A 170 -23.91 -0.87 -21.78
C ALA A 170 -22.91 -1.63 -20.89
N LEU A 171 -22.51 -1.07 -19.74
CA LEU A 171 -21.63 -1.76 -18.78
C LEU A 171 -22.28 -3.05 -18.25
N ILE A 172 -23.58 -2.99 -17.92
CA ILE A 172 -24.37 -4.15 -17.49
C ILE A 172 -24.40 -5.24 -18.58
N GLU A 173 -24.66 -4.86 -19.84
CA GLU A 173 -24.65 -5.80 -20.97
C GLU A 173 -23.27 -6.44 -21.19
N LEU A 174 -22.19 -5.72 -20.89
CA LEU A 174 -20.81 -6.20 -20.93
C LEU A 174 -20.41 -7.02 -19.69
N GLY A 175 -21.32 -7.22 -18.73
CA GLY A 175 -21.12 -8.07 -17.56
C GLY A 175 -20.54 -7.37 -16.33
N HIS A 176 -20.48 -6.04 -16.31
CA HIS A 176 -20.07 -5.26 -15.15
C HIS A 176 -21.19 -5.16 -14.11
N THR A 177 -21.65 -6.30 -13.58
CA THR A 177 -22.85 -6.37 -12.72
C THR A 177 -22.58 -6.82 -11.29
N SER A 178 -21.32 -7.09 -10.92
CA SER A 178 -20.99 -7.72 -9.64
C SER A 178 -21.23 -6.79 -8.45
N GLU A 179 -21.94 -7.27 -7.43
CA GLU A 179 -22.13 -6.57 -6.15
C GLU A 179 -20.83 -6.48 -5.32
N ASP A 180 -19.79 -7.19 -5.75
CA ASP A 180 -18.43 -7.08 -5.22
C ASP A 180 -17.62 -5.99 -5.94
N ARG A 181 -18.28 -5.12 -6.72
CA ARG A 181 -17.62 -4.07 -7.48
C ARG A 181 -18.26 -2.70 -7.30
N LYS A 182 -17.41 -1.70 -7.12
CA LYS A 182 -17.71 -0.30 -7.40
C LYS A 182 -16.94 0.09 -8.66
N TYR A 183 -17.64 0.32 -9.76
CA TYR A 183 -17.06 0.67 -11.04
C TYR A 183 -16.90 2.18 -11.13
N VAL A 184 -15.66 2.66 -11.20
CA VAL A 184 -15.34 4.09 -11.40
C VAL A 184 -14.88 4.25 -12.84
N ALA A 185 -15.74 4.81 -13.67
CA ALA A 185 -15.53 4.92 -15.11
C ALA A 185 -15.02 6.31 -15.51
N PHE A 186 -13.81 6.33 -16.07
CA PHE A 186 -13.27 7.46 -16.82
C PHE A 186 -13.81 7.37 -18.24
N VAL A 187 -14.87 8.14 -18.52
CA VAL A 187 -15.63 8.03 -19.77
C VAL A 187 -15.20 9.11 -20.75
N ASP A 188 -14.99 8.72 -22.00
CA ASP A 188 -14.51 9.60 -23.06
C ASP A 188 -15.64 10.46 -23.67
N ALA A 189 -16.34 11.18 -22.81
CA ALA A 189 -17.49 12.04 -23.12
C ALA A 189 -17.29 13.46 -22.56
N ARG A 190 -18.30 14.34 -22.62
CA ARG A 190 -18.22 15.75 -22.18
C ARG A 190 -19.51 16.25 -21.53
N VAL A 191 -20.20 15.37 -20.82
CA VAL A 191 -21.53 15.61 -20.24
C VAL A 191 -21.43 15.88 -18.74
N TYR A 192 -20.62 15.08 -18.03
CA TYR A 192 -20.58 15.08 -16.56
C TYR A 192 -19.21 15.48 -16.04
N CYS A 193 -19.14 16.34 -15.03
CA CYS A 193 -17.93 16.33 -14.20
C CYS A 193 -17.92 15.08 -13.33
N GLY A 194 -18.98 14.87 -12.57
CA GLY A 194 -19.16 13.72 -11.69
C GLY A 194 -20.61 13.29 -11.69
N ILE A 195 -20.83 11.98 -11.57
CA ILE A 195 -22.13 11.39 -11.28
C ILE A 195 -21.94 9.97 -10.77
N ALA A 196 -22.71 9.60 -9.74
CA ALA A 196 -22.61 8.29 -9.12
C ALA A 196 -23.96 7.75 -8.68
N THR A 197 -24.05 6.42 -8.64
CA THR A 197 -25.11 5.75 -7.91
C THR A 197 -24.96 5.95 -6.41
N VAL A 198 -26.08 6.11 -5.72
CA VAL A 198 -26.17 6.25 -4.26
C VAL A 198 -27.06 5.17 -3.67
N SER A 199 -26.87 4.92 -2.36
CA SER A 199 -27.69 3.98 -1.60
C SER A 199 -28.11 4.62 -0.28
N SER A 200 -29.42 4.67 -0.04
CA SER A 200 -29.97 5.08 1.26
C SER A 200 -30.03 3.89 2.19
N ASP A 201 -29.09 3.88 3.13
CA ASP A 201 -29.04 2.91 4.21
C ASP A 201 -28.14 3.48 5.31
N PRO A 202 -28.70 4.09 6.36
CA PRO A 202 -27.90 4.65 7.43
C PRO A 202 -27.52 3.62 8.50
N ILE A 203 -27.83 2.33 8.31
CA ILE A 203 -27.61 1.30 9.33
C ILE A 203 -26.11 0.92 9.35
N PRO A 204 -25.40 1.06 10.50
CA PRO A 204 -23.96 0.80 10.60
C PRO A 204 -23.66 -0.69 10.81
N THR A 205 -24.05 -1.54 9.87
CA THR A 205 -23.78 -2.99 9.93
C THR A 205 -23.01 -3.45 8.70
N PRO A 206 -22.32 -4.61 8.77
CA PRO A 206 -21.69 -5.21 7.60
C PRO A 206 -22.68 -5.47 6.44
N ASP A 207 -23.97 -5.63 6.75
CA ASP A 207 -25.06 -5.85 5.80
C ASP A 207 -25.57 -4.58 5.11
N ASN A 208 -24.98 -3.41 5.41
CA ASN A 208 -25.35 -2.15 4.78
C ASN A 208 -25.35 -2.30 3.24
N HIS A 209 -26.39 -1.78 2.59
CA HIS A 209 -26.56 -1.87 1.14
C HIS A 209 -25.33 -1.38 0.35
N SER A 210 -24.61 -0.38 0.86
CA SER A 210 -23.39 0.14 0.22
C SER A 210 -22.29 -0.93 0.11
N ASN A 211 -22.30 -1.97 0.95
CA ASN A 211 -21.40 -3.11 0.85
C ASN A 211 -21.90 -4.21 -0.11
N HIS A 212 -23.20 -4.25 -0.42
CA HIS A 212 -23.86 -5.36 -1.13
C HIS A 212 -24.61 -4.94 -2.39
N ARG A 213 -24.23 -3.80 -2.97
CA ARG A 213 -24.77 -3.33 -4.24
C ARG A 213 -23.66 -2.91 -5.18
N THR A 214 -23.83 -3.26 -6.44
CA THR A 214 -22.99 -2.76 -7.53
C THR A 214 -23.06 -1.25 -7.58
N GLY A 215 -21.91 -0.59 -7.54
CA GLY A 215 -21.80 0.86 -7.69
C GLY A 215 -21.32 1.24 -9.07
N TYR A 216 -21.86 2.32 -9.61
CA TYR A 216 -21.35 2.96 -10.83
C TYR A 216 -21.07 4.42 -10.53
N ALA A 217 -19.89 4.87 -10.93
CA ALA A 217 -19.42 6.23 -10.89
C ALA A 217 -18.89 6.59 -12.29
N ARG A 218 -19.13 7.81 -12.73
CA ARG A 218 -18.71 8.29 -14.05
C ARG A 218 -18.12 9.69 -13.95
N ILE A 219 -16.96 9.85 -14.56
CA ILE A 219 -16.23 11.11 -14.69
C ILE A 219 -15.87 11.28 -16.16
N ASP A 220 -16.24 12.42 -16.76
CA ASP A 220 -15.93 12.67 -18.17
C ASP A 220 -14.63 13.44 -18.35
N GLN A 221 -14.10 13.39 -19.58
CA GLN A 221 -12.75 13.86 -19.93
C GLN A 221 -12.43 15.31 -19.54
N GLY A 222 -13.44 16.17 -19.35
CA GLY A 222 -13.24 17.56 -18.92
C GLY A 222 -12.96 17.72 -17.43
N CYS A 223 -13.17 16.66 -16.65
CA CYS A 223 -13.06 16.68 -15.19
C CYS A 223 -12.33 15.45 -14.63
N TRP A 224 -11.57 14.73 -15.47
CA TRP A 224 -10.70 13.65 -15.01
C TRP A 224 -9.67 14.15 -14.00
N SER A 225 -9.83 13.71 -12.75
CA SER A 225 -8.90 13.94 -11.64
C SER A 225 -9.09 12.89 -10.55
N GLY A 226 -8.11 12.73 -9.66
CA GLY A 226 -8.28 11.86 -8.49
C GLY A 226 -9.33 12.35 -7.50
N SER A 227 -9.49 13.67 -7.35
CA SER A 227 -10.48 14.25 -6.44
C SER A 227 -11.93 14.02 -6.89
N VAL A 228 -12.24 14.19 -8.18
CA VAL A 228 -13.60 13.94 -8.69
C VAL A 228 -13.91 12.44 -8.64
N ALA A 229 -12.93 11.58 -8.97
CA ALA A 229 -13.08 10.14 -8.81
C ALA A 229 -13.33 9.74 -7.33
N ALA A 230 -12.61 10.36 -6.39
CA ALA A 230 -12.81 10.14 -4.96
C ALA A 230 -14.23 10.56 -4.52
N HIS A 231 -14.70 11.71 -5.00
CA HIS A 231 -16.04 12.22 -4.73
C HIS A 231 -17.12 11.20 -5.16
N GLU A 232 -17.06 10.74 -6.42
CA GLU A 232 -18.02 9.76 -6.92
C GLU A 232 -17.93 8.42 -6.22
N LEU A 233 -16.72 8.00 -5.82
CA LEU A 233 -16.55 6.78 -5.06
C LEU A 233 -17.22 6.91 -3.68
N VAL A 234 -17.09 8.03 -2.99
CA VAL A 234 -17.72 8.23 -1.67
C VAL A 234 -19.23 8.06 -1.75
N HIS A 235 -19.90 8.57 -2.79
CA HIS A 235 -21.32 8.30 -3.06
C HIS A 235 -21.63 6.80 -3.20
N ASN A 236 -20.81 6.10 -4.00
CA ASN A 236 -20.91 4.65 -4.19
C ASN A 236 -20.71 3.84 -2.89
N LEU A 237 -19.97 4.39 -1.93
CA LEU A 237 -19.73 3.82 -0.60
C LEU A 237 -20.76 4.28 0.45
N GLY A 238 -21.78 5.05 0.05
CA GLY A 238 -22.86 5.50 0.93
C GLY A 238 -22.53 6.77 1.73
N GLY A 239 -21.58 7.57 1.26
CA GLY A 239 -21.24 8.85 1.86
C GLY A 239 -22.39 9.84 1.84
N VAL A 240 -22.38 10.71 2.84
CA VAL A 240 -23.38 11.75 3.12
C VAL A 240 -24.82 11.25 3.03
N GLN A 241 -25.19 10.38 3.97
CA GLN A 241 -26.59 9.98 4.12
C GLN A 241 -27.46 11.22 4.41
N PRO A 242 -28.73 11.28 3.93
CA PRO A 242 -29.61 12.44 4.14
C PRO A 242 -29.86 12.81 5.62
N GLY A 243 -29.60 11.88 6.55
CA GLY A 243 -29.70 12.12 7.99
C GLY A 243 -28.42 12.66 8.66
N ALA A 244 -27.34 12.89 7.91
CA ALA A 244 -26.08 13.40 8.45
C ALA A 244 -26.23 14.83 9.01
N PRO A 245 -25.50 15.20 10.08
CA PRO A 245 -25.67 16.48 10.78
C PRO A 245 -25.58 17.72 9.90
N ASN A 246 -24.73 17.69 8.86
CA ASN A 246 -24.55 18.79 7.90
C ASN A 246 -24.86 18.34 6.46
N ALA A 247 -25.78 17.40 6.28
CA ALA A 247 -26.28 17.07 4.94
C ALA A 247 -26.94 18.30 4.27
N SER A 248 -26.63 18.53 3.00
CA SER A 248 -27.28 19.51 2.12
C SER A 248 -28.73 19.15 1.82
N GLY A 249 -29.08 17.87 2.00
CA GLY A 249 -30.33 17.29 1.52
C GLY A 249 -30.26 16.91 0.04
N GLY A 250 -29.07 16.79 -0.56
CA GLY A 250 -28.82 16.38 -1.95
C GLY A 250 -27.77 15.28 -2.13
N TRP A 251 -27.40 14.57 -1.04
CA TRP A 251 -26.25 13.63 -0.96
C TRP A 251 -24.87 14.31 -0.84
N HIS A 252 -24.84 15.60 -0.56
CA HIS A 252 -23.62 16.35 -0.25
C HIS A 252 -23.69 16.95 1.15
N CYS A 253 -22.59 17.48 1.64
CA CYS A 253 -22.52 18.18 2.92
C CYS A 253 -22.52 19.71 2.72
N VAL A 254 -22.60 20.48 3.81
CA VAL A 254 -22.56 21.96 3.76
C VAL A 254 -21.37 22.57 4.48
N ASP A 255 -20.51 21.75 5.09
CA ASP A 255 -19.32 22.18 5.85
C ASP A 255 -18.13 22.38 4.90
N GLU A 256 -18.11 23.52 4.22
CA GLU A 256 -17.04 23.91 3.29
C GLU A 256 -15.78 24.34 4.08
N PHE A 257 -14.55 24.06 3.66
CA PHE A 257 -14.08 23.31 2.49
C PHE A 257 -13.84 21.82 2.74
N ASP A 258 -14.53 20.98 1.97
CA ASP A 258 -14.54 19.52 2.07
C ASP A 258 -14.87 18.90 0.71
N LEU A 259 -14.32 17.72 0.41
CA LEU A 259 -14.53 17.05 -0.87
C LEU A 259 -16.01 16.85 -1.25
N MET A 260 -16.87 16.54 -0.27
CA MET A 260 -18.27 16.21 -0.52
C MET A 260 -19.22 17.38 -0.31
N CYS A 261 -18.73 18.59 -0.04
CA CYS A 261 -19.57 19.71 0.33
C CYS A 261 -19.78 20.68 -0.82
N TYR A 262 -21.04 20.96 -1.14
CA TYR A 262 -21.44 22.14 -1.92
C TYR A 262 -22.96 22.36 -1.83
N SER A 263 -23.43 23.49 -2.36
CA SER A 263 -24.82 23.94 -2.22
C SER A 263 -25.72 23.33 -3.31
N ASP A 264 -26.39 22.25 -2.95
CA ASP A 264 -27.32 21.55 -3.85
C ASP A 264 -28.61 22.29 -4.12
N GLY A 265 -29.10 22.16 -5.36
CA GLY A 265 -30.51 22.46 -5.63
C GLY A 265 -31.44 21.39 -5.05
N PRO A 266 -32.76 21.61 -5.12
CA PRO A 266 -33.41 22.90 -5.40
C PRO A 266 -33.42 23.82 -4.17
N PHE A 267 -32.93 23.36 -3.01
CA PHE A 267 -33.04 24.08 -1.75
C PHE A 267 -31.91 25.10 -1.54
N TYR A 268 -30.78 24.92 -2.20
CA TYR A 268 -29.60 25.78 -2.15
C TYR A 268 -29.19 26.12 -0.72
N PRO A 269 -28.90 25.10 0.11
CA PRO A 269 -28.53 25.33 1.49
C PRO A 269 -27.30 26.21 1.54
N SER A 270 -27.28 27.13 2.52
CA SER A 270 -26.12 28.00 2.70
C SER A 270 -24.93 27.18 3.22
N LEU A 271 -23.80 27.28 2.51
CA LEU A 271 -22.56 26.66 2.94
C LEU A 271 -22.05 27.31 4.23
N LYS A 272 -21.48 26.47 5.10
CA LYS A 272 -20.79 26.85 6.33
C LYS A 272 -19.29 26.74 6.07
N TYR A 273 -18.60 27.88 6.05
CA TYR A 273 -17.15 27.91 5.83
C TYR A 273 -16.39 27.65 7.13
N VAL A 274 -16.42 26.41 7.58
CA VAL A 274 -15.86 25.97 8.87
C VAL A 274 -14.55 25.20 8.71
N CYS A 275 -14.28 24.64 7.53
CA CYS A 275 -13.02 23.95 7.27
C CYS A 275 -11.97 24.88 6.67
N PRO A 276 -10.67 24.64 6.93
CA PRO A 276 -9.59 25.30 6.21
C PRO A 276 -9.57 24.91 4.73
N VAL A 277 -9.20 25.83 3.84
CA VAL A 277 -9.04 25.55 2.39
C VAL A 277 -8.12 24.37 2.06
N SER A 278 -7.20 24.02 2.97
CA SER A 278 -6.31 22.86 2.79
C SER A 278 -7.04 21.51 2.90
N TYR A 279 -8.30 21.51 3.34
CA TYR A 279 -9.16 20.32 3.45
C TYR A 279 -10.08 20.11 2.26
N ALA A 280 -10.06 21.00 1.25
CA ALA A 280 -10.96 20.97 0.10
C ALA A 280 -10.96 19.66 -0.72
N ILE A 281 -9.96 18.79 -0.52
CA ILE A 281 -9.86 17.49 -1.20
C ILE A 281 -9.86 16.31 -0.23
N PHE A 282 -9.96 16.55 1.07
CA PHE A 282 -9.98 15.50 2.09
C PHE A 282 -11.41 15.19 2.52
N LEU A 283 -11.59 14.00 3.09
CA LEU A 283 -12.88 13.50 3.53
C LEU A 283 -13.20 14.01 4.94
N ASP A 284 -14.37 14.63 5.05
CA ASP A 284 -15.07 15.00 6.27
C ASP A 284 -14.20 15.81 7.24
N CYS A 285 -14.03 17.10 7.00
CA CYS A 285 -13.08 17.93 7.73
C CYS A 285 -13.35 18.00 9.26
N ASN A 286 -14.63 17.94 9.65
CA ASN A 286 -15.08 17.94 11.05
C ASN A 286 -15.25 16.52 11.59
N HIS A 287 -15.19 15.53 10.70
CA HIS A 287 -15.27 14.11 10.99
C HIS A 287 -16.61 13.72 11.66
N ASP A 288 -17.72 14.35 11.24
CA ASP A 288 -19.03 14.20 11.87
C ASP A 288 -20.18 13.87 10.91
N ASP A 289 -19.94 13.89 9.60
CA ASP A 289 -20.98 13.74 8.58
C ASP A 289 -20.99 12.36 7.89
N TYR A 290 -19.83 11.88 7.46
CA TYR A 290 -19.75 10.69 6.60
C TYR A 290 -18.47 9.87 6.71
N TYR A 291 -17.40 10.37 7.33
CA TYR A 291 -16.12 9.67 7.39
C TYR A 291 -15.33 9.94 8.67
N HIS A 292 -15.12 8.90 9.49
CA HIS A 292 -14.24 8.97 10.66
C HIS A 292 -13.72 7.56 11.01
N THR A 293 -12.41 7.34 11.16
CA THR A 293 -11.90 5.97 11.43
C THR A 293 -12.04 5.47 12.87
N ASP A 294 -12.13 6.39 13.83
CA ASP A 294 -12.36 6.08 15.25
C ASP A 294 -13.44 7.01 15.88
N PRO A 295 -14.70 6.94 15.41
CA PRO A 295 -15.70 7.94 15.75
C PRO A 295 -16.00 7.95 17.26
N PRO A 296 -16.10 9.14 17.91
CA PRO A 296 -16.41 9.22 19.33
C PRO A 296 -17.70 8.48 19.68
N ALA A 297 -17.70 7.74 20.80
CA ALA A 297 -18.87 6.99 21.24
C ALA A 297 -20.11 7.88 21.36
N GLY A 298 -21.22 7.47 20.73
CA GLY A 298 -22.48 8.21 20.71
C GLY A 298 -22.55 9.36 19.69
N SER A 299 -21.49 9.60 18.90
CA SER A 299 -21.56 10.47 17.72
C SER A 299 -22.46 9.87 16.63
N TYR A 300 -22.79 10.70 15.62
CA TYR A 300 -23.53 10.25 14.44
C TYR A 300 -22.82 9.05 13.79
N LEU A 301 -21.53 9.19 13.46
CA LEU A 301 -20.74 8.14 12.80
C LEU A 301 -20.44 6.91 13.67
N ALA A 302 -20.62 6.98 14.99
CA ALA A 302 -20.58 5.81 15.86
C ALA A 302 -21.89 5.02 15.88
N THR A 303 -22.98 5.59 15.36
CA THR A 303 -24.34 5.01 15.45
C THR A 303 -25.07 4.92 14.12
N GLN A 304 -24.53 5.52 13.05
CA GLN A 304 -25.06 5.56 11.70
C GLN A 304 -23.95 5.21 10.70
N TRP A 305 -24.32 4.91 9.46
CA TRP A 305 -23.37 4.48 8.43
C TRP A 305 -22.20 5.45 8.27
N ASN A 306 -21.01 4.88 8.26
CA ASN A 306 -19.74 5.57 8.17
C ASN A 306 -18.95 4.97 7.02
N VAL A 307 -18.53 5.79 6.06
CA VAL A 307 -17.80 5.33 4.87
C VAL A 307 -16.51 4.60 5.25
N ALA A 308 -15.89 4.97 6.37
CA ALA A 308 -14.71 4.29 6.88
C ALA A 308 -14.98 2.80 7.23
N ASP A 309 -16.23 2.37 7.41
CA ASP A 309 -16.58 0.97 7.70
C ASP A 309 -16.89 0.17 6.43
N SER A 310 -16.72 0.75 5.25
CA SER A 310 -16.97 0.07 3.99
C SER A 310 -16.03 -1.12 3.76
N ALA A 311 -16.60 -2.25 3.33
CA ALA A 311 -15.85 -3.45 2.94
C ALA A 311 -15.03 -3.27 1.65
N PHE A 312 -15.19 -2.15 0.94
CA PHE A 312 -14.36 -1.77 -0.20
C PHE A 312 -13.09 -1.02 0.19
N LEU A 313 -12.85 -0.84 1.50
CA LEU A 313 -11.63 -0.25 2.04
C LEU A 313 -10.81 -1.29 2.80
N ILE A 314 -9.49 -1.14 2.74
CA ILE A 314 -8.52 -1.91 3.53
C ILE A 314 -8.39 -1.22 4.88
N ALA A 315 -8.79 -1.88 5.97
CA ALA A 315 -8.89 -1.29 7.30
C ALA A 315 -7.61 -1.36 8.15
N THR A 316 -6.67 -2.22 7.75
CA THR A 316 -5.42 -2.46 8.47
C THR A 316 -4.26 -2.18 7.53
N ALA A 317 -3.25 -1.47 8.04
CA ALA A 317 -1.99 -1.39 7.32
C ALA A 317 -1.46 -2.81 7.10
N PRO A 318 -0.89 -3.13 5.92
CA PRO A 318 -0.08 -4.33 5.81
C PRO A 318 0.96 -4.24 6.93
N GLN A 319 1.05 -5.29 7.74
CA GLN A 319 2.05 -5.34 8.79
C GLN A 319 3.40 -5.24 8.08
N GLN A 320 4.19 -4.22 8.45
CA GLN A 320 5.54 -4.11 7.90
C GLN A 320 6.31 -5.30 8.47
N ASN A 321 6.70 -6.24 7.61
CA ASN A 321 7.47 -7.40 8.00
C ASN A 321 8.71 -6.95 8.79
N SER A 322 8.95 -7.58 9.93
CA SER A 322 10.14 -7.31 10.75
C SER A 322 11.16 -8.42 10.49
N PRO A 323 12.39 -8.11 10.05
CA PRO A 323 13.40 -9.14 9.81
C PRO A 323 13.65 -10.00 11.06
N PRO A 324 13.98 -11.28 10.90
CA PRO A 324 14.13 -12.20 12.02
C PRO A 324 15.29 -11.78 12.93
N THR A 325 15.21 -12.12 14.22
CA THR A 325 16.30 -11.93 15.17
C THR A 325 17.23 -13.14 15.17
N ILE A 326 18.48 -12.92 15.59
CA ILE A 326 19.53 -13.93 15.59
C ILE A 326 20.33 -13.89 16.89
N ASP A 327 20.52 -15.06 17.49
CA ASP A 327 21.50 -15.30 18.56
C ASP A 327 22.35 -16.53 18.20
N LEU A 328 23.66 -16.38 18.39
CA LEU A 328 24.67 -17.37 17.98
C LEU A 328 25.30 -18.02 19.20
N LEU A 329 25.24 -19.35 19.25
CA LEU A 329 25.82 -20.13 20.33
C LEU A 329 26.91 -21.06 19.78
N LEU A 330 28.13 -20.90 20.30
CA LEU A 330 29.27 -21.76 19.99
C LEU A 330 29.41 -22.87 21.01
N HIS A 331 29.57 -24.09 20.51
CA HIS A 331 29.77 -25.29 21.31
C HIS A 331 31.21 -25.79 21.16
N ASN A 332 32.14 -25.05 21.76
CA ASN A 332 33.53 -25.46 21.96
C ASN A 332 33.93 -25.54 23.45
N GLY A 333 33.00 -25.22 24.36
CA GLY A 333 33.30 -25.03 25.78
C GLY A 333 34.22 -23.84 26.02
N ASP A 334 34.87 -23.81 27.19
CA ASP A 334 35.86 -22.78 27.55
C ASP A 334 37.27 -23.10 27.02
N GLU A 335 37.41 -24.16 26.22
CA GLU A 335 38.70 -24.64 25.70
C GLU A 335 39.06 -23.93 24.38
N PRO A 336 40.34 -23.55 24.19
CA PRO A 336 40.81 -23.04 22.92
C PRO A 336 40.73 -24.12 21.83
N LEU A 337 40.35 -23.72 20.61
CA LEU A 337 40.36 -24.63 19.47
C LEU A 337 41.81 -24.90 19.04
N VAL A 338 42.21 -26.18 19.04
CA VAL A 338 43.53 -26.65 18.59
C VAL A 338 43.35 -27.59 17.40
N ALA A 339 44.13 -27.38 16.34
CA ALA A 339 44.02 -28.13 15.10
C ALA A 339 44.45 -29.61 15.24
N PRO A 340 43.74 -30.57 14.60
CA PRO A 340 42.48 -30.39 13.89
C PRO A 340 41.30 -30.21 14.85
N ALA A 341 40.55 -29.11 14.69
CA ALA A 341 39.44 -28.78 15.57
C ALA A 341 38.08 -29.13 14.95
N THR A 342 37.09 -29.34 15.81
CA THR A 342 35.68 -29.43 15.43
C THR A 342 34.89 -28.41 16.26
N LEU A 343 34.09 -27.58 15.60
CA LEU A 343 33.24 -26.57 16.22
C LEU A 343 31.79 -26.80 15.79
N THR A 344 30.87 -26.86 16.76
CA THR A 344 29.43 -26.82 16.47
C THR A 344 28.90 -25.43 16.78
N VAL A 345 28.09 -24.91 15.87
CA VAL A 345 27.43 -23.60 15.96
C VAL A 345 25.94 -23.88 15.93
N THR A 346 25.21 -23.38 16.92
CA THR A 346 23.73 -23.38 16.89
C THR A 346 23.23 -21.95 16.79
N VAL A 347 22.11 -21.78 16.10
CA VAL A 347 21.49 -20.49 15.87
C VAL A 347 20.11 -20.54 16.49
N GLU A 348 19.90 -19.70 17.48
CA GLU A 348 18.56 -19.38 17.97
C GLU A 348 18.04 -18.20 17.16
N ALA A 349 16.94 -18.42 16.47
CA ALA A 349 16.32 -17.42 15.62
C ALA A 349 14.83 -17.36 15.90
N SER A 350 14.30 -16.16 16.04
CA SER A 350 12.87 -15.92 16.17
C SER A 350 12.45 -14.77 15.29
N ASP A 351 11.22 -14.84 14.84
CA ASP A 351 10.55 -13.83 14.06
C ASP A 351 9.28 -13.45 14.81
N ASP A 352 9.08 -12.14 15.04
CA ASP A 352 8.01 -11.63 15.88
C ASP A 352 6.67 -11.55 15.13
N ASP A 353 6.71 -11.45 13.80
CA ASP A 353 5.53 -11.36 12.94
C ASP A 353 5.42 -12.45 11.87
N GLY A 354 6.44 -13.28 11.70
CA GLY A 354 6.46 -14.39 10.77
C GLY A 354 7.04 -15.69 11.33
N VAL A 355 7.61 -16.50 10.44
CA VAL A 355 8.35 -17.72 10.79
C VAL A 355 9.70 -17.77 10.08
N VAL A 356 10.73 -18.20 10.81
CA VAL A 356 12.06 -18.44 10.22
C VAL A 356 12.00 -19.63 9.26
N THR A 357 12.41 -19.43 8.01
CA THR A 357 12.40 -20.45 6.95
C THR A 357 13.77 -21.05 6.66
N GLY A 358 14.85 -20.37 7.03
CA GLY A 358 16.19 -20.89 6.81
C GLY A 358 17.31 -20.08 7.46
N VAL A 359 18.43 -20.76 7.66
CA VAL A 359 19.66 -20.22 8.24
C VAL A 359 20.84 -20.66 7.40
N GLU A 360 21.67 -19.71 6.98
CA GLU A 360 22.84 -19.94 6.15
C GLU A 360 24.12 -19.51 6.88
N PHE A 361 25.11 -20.39 6.89
CA PHE A 361 26.40 -20.20 7.56
C PHE A 361 27.48 -19.93 6.52
N TYR A 362 28.24 -18.86 6.69
CA TYR A 362 29.25 -18.40 5.73
C TYR A 362 30.64 -18.26 6.36
N GLU A 363 31.69 -18.51 5.59
CA GLU A 363 33.07 -18.07 5.85
C GLU A 363 33.46 -17.04 4.80
N GLY A 364 33.57 -15.77 5.19
CA GLY A 364 33.67 -14.67 4.21
C GLY A 364 32.50 -14.70 3.22
N ALA A 365 32.78 -15.00 1.95
CA ALA A 365 31.76 -15.13 0.90
C ALA A 365 31.37 -16.59 0.59
N ASN A 366 32.00 -17.57 1.25
CA ASN A 366 31.79 -18.98 0.98
C ASN A 366 30.64 -19.52 1.83
N LEU A 367 29.56 -19.99 1.19
CA LEU A 367 28.49 -20.71 1.89
C LEU A 367 29.01 -22.06 2.39
N LEU A 368 29.01 -22.25 3.70
CA LEU A 368 29.41 -23.50 4.36
C LEU A 368 28.23 -24.47 4.49
N HIS A 369 27.07 -23.96 4.92
CA HIS A 369 25.91 -24.79 5.20
C HIS A 369 24.60 -23.99 5.17
N ARG A 370 23.50 -24.66 4.84
CA ARG A 370 22.14 -24.14 4.93
C ARG A 370 21.29 -25.12 5.76
N SER A 371 20.67 -24.61 6.80
CA SER A 371 19.75 -25.34 7.68
C SER A 371 18.34 -24.76 7.53
N THR A 372 17.33 -25.62 7.33
CA THR A 372 15.93 -25.19 7.12
C THR A 372 14.97 -25.79 8.15
N THR A 373 15.50 -26.42 9.20
CA THR A 373 14.70 -27.05 10.25
C THR A 373 15.35 -26.83 11.61
N HIS A 374 14.58 -26.29 12.56
CA HIS A 374 15.03 -26.13 13.93
C HIS A 374 15.26 -27.50 14.62
N PRO A 375 16.35 -27.69 15.40
CA PRO A 375 17.37 -26.71 15.76
C PRO A 375 18.35 -26.40 14.61
N TYR A 376 18.53 -25.11 14.32
CA TYR A 376 19.43 -24.64 13.27
C TYR A 376 20.87 -24.81 13.75
N SER A 377 21.62 -25.68 13.09
CA SER A 377 22.97 -26.01 13.52
C SER A 377 23.89 -26.35 12.35
N PHE A 378 25.19 -26.10 12.58
CA PHE A 378 26.25 -26.48 11.68
C PHE A 378 27.45 -27.01 12.49
N THR A 379 28.03 -28.13 12.07
CA THR A 379 29.27 -28.66 12.65
C THR A 379 30.39 -28.55 11.64
N TRP A 380 31.33 -27.66 11.92
CA TRP A 380 32.54 -27.47 11.15
C TRP A 380 33.62 -28.42 11.66
N ARG A 381 34.07 -29.35 10.80
CA ARG A 381 35.07 -30.39 11.16
C ARG A 381 36.42 -30.11 10.50
N GLU A 382 37.46 -30.73 11.05
CA GLU A 382 38.82 -30.73 10.50
C GLU A 382 39.38 -29.31 10.27
N MET A 383 39.06 -28.38 11.18
CA MET A 383 39.56 -27.01 11.08
C MET A 383 41.06 -26.99 11.37
N ILE A 384 41.84 -26.40 10.46
CA ILE A 384 43.29 -26.24 10.60
C ILE A 384 43.62 -24.96 11.35
N SER A 385 44.89 -24.80 11.76
CA SER A 385 45.31 -23.59 12.47
C SER A 385 45.17 -22.35 11.58
N GLY A 386 44.50 -21.32 12.08
CA GLY A 386 44.19 -20.10 11.34
C GLY A 386 43.12 -19.26 12.03
N THR A 387 42.75 -18.14 11.40
CA THR A 387 41.64 -17.29 11.81
C THR A 387 40.57 -17.34 10.73
N TYR A 388 39.33 -17.60 11.14
CA TYR A 388 38.16 -17.67 10.29
C TYR A 388 37.17 -16.57 10.70
N THR A 389 36.48 -16.00 9.72
CA THR A 389 35.40 -15.03 9.97
C THR A 389 34.10 -15.64 9.51
N MET A 390 33.23 -15.97 10.47
CA MET A 390 31.92 -16.55 10.19
C MET A 390 30.82 -15.51 10.29
N THR A 391 29.89 -15.54 9.34
CA THR A 391 28.62 -14.82 9.43
C THR A 391 27.48 -15.80 9.26
N VAL A 392 26.34 -15.49 9.87
CA VAL A 392 25.12 -16.28 9.70
C VAL A 392 24.01 -15.36 9.22
N THR A 393 23.28 -15.79 8.19
CA THR A 393 22.10 -15.08 7.69
C THR A 393 20.86 -15.91 7.94
N VAL A 394 19.86 -15.31 8.57
CA VAL A 394 18.56 -15.93 8.88
C VAL A 394 17.50 -15.29 8.00
N TYR A 395 16.60 -16.10 7.45
CA TYR A 395 15.53 -15.70 6.54
C TYR A 395 14.16 -16.03 7.12
N ASP A 396 13.18 -15.16 6.88
CA ASP A 396 11.77 -15.39 7.23
C ASP A 396 10.93 -15.93 6.05
N ASP A 397 9.62 -16.02 6.23
CA ASP A 397 8.67 -16.52 5.23
C ASP A 397 8.25 -15.49 4.18
N THR A 398 8.65 -14.23 4.35
CA THR A 398 8.45 -13.17 3.36
C THR A 398 9.71 -12.90 2.53
N GLY A 399 10.86 -13.44 2.94
CA GLY A 399 12.15 -13.36 2.25
C GLY A 399 13.07 -12.28 2.79
N ASP A 400 12.67 -11.53 3.82
CA ASP A 400 13.55 -10.63 4.55
C ASP A 400 14.57 -11.43 5.37
N SER A 401 15.65 -10.75 5.76
CA SER A 401 16.76 -11.43 6.42
C SER A 401 17.57 -10.55 7.36
N THR A 402 18.17 -11.19 8.35
CA THR A 402 19.14 -10.59 9.26
C THR A 402 20.45 -11.36 9.17
N THR A 403 21.56 -10.62 9.05
CA THR A 403 22.90 -11.19 9.10
C THR A 403 23.57 -10.84 10.43
N SER A 404 24.20 -11.80 11.07
CA SER A 404 24.95 -11.59 12.31
C SER A 404 26.11 -10.61 12.13
N ASP A 405 26.57 -10.05 13.24
CA ASP A 405 27.92 -9.52 13.28
C ASP A 405 28.95 -10.62 12.93
N PRO A 406 30.10 -10.27 12.30
CA PRO A 406 31.13 -11.25 11.99
C PRO A 406 31.75 -11.84 13.26
N LEU A 407 31.74 -13.16 13.36
CA LEU A 407 32.34 -13.90 14.45
C LEU A 407 33.75 -14.38 14.07
N SER A 408 34.74 -13.92 14.83
CA SER A 408 36.14 -14.33 14.67
C SER A 408 36.41 -15.62 15.41
N ILE A 409 36.80 -16.68 14.68
CA ILE A 409 37.15 -18.00 15.23
C ILE A 409 38.64 -18.20 15.04
N VAL A 410 39.36 -18.46 16.12
CA VAL A 410 40.81 -18.71 16.08
C VAL A 410 41.08 -20.16 16.43
N VAL A 411 41.78 -20.87 15.54
CA VAL A 411 42.27 -22.23 15.74
C VAL A 411 43.79 -22.18 15.82
N THR A 412 44.36 -22.70 16.90
CA THR A 412 45.81 -22.70 17.12
C THR A 412 46.45 -24.01 16.66
N ALA A 413 47.74 -23.99 16.35
CA ALA A 413 48.48 -25.20 16.03
C ALA A 413 48.73 -26.03 17.31
N PRO A 414 48.76 -27.38 17.23
CA PRO A 414 49.10 -28.20 18.37
C PRO A 414 50.52 -27.89 18.86
N PRO A 415 50.79 -28.02 20.18
CA PRO A 415 52.11 -27.83 20.72
C PRO A 415 53.12 -28.73 20.02
N VAL A 416 54.24 -28.18 19.57
CA VAL A 416 55.34 -28.98 19.04
C VAL A 416 56.04 -29.62 20.23
N LEU A 417 55.97 -30.95 20.35
CA LEU A 417 56.76 -31.66 21.37
C LEU A 417 58.25 -31.43 21.09
N PRO A 418 59.08 -31.11 22.10
CA PRO A 418 60.52 -31.06 21.92
C PRO A 418 61.00 -32.41 21.36
N SER A 419 61.69 -32.39 20.23
CA SER A 419 62.38 -33.59 19.74
C SER A 419 63.39 -34.02 20.79
N ASP A 420 63.28 -35.25 21.31
CA ASP A 420 64.30 -35.85 22.17
C ASP A 420 65.67 -35.68 21.50
N GLN A 421 66.52 -34.84 22.09
CA GLN A 421 67.95 -34.89 21.82
C GLN A 421 68.41 -36.20 22.46
N GLU A 422 68.75 -37.20 21.64
CA GLU A 422 69.47 -38.39 22.12
C GLU A 422 70.80 -37.92 22.75
N GLU A 423 70.85 -37.84 24.07
CA GLU A 423 72.11 -37.81 24.81
C GLU A 423 72.72 -39.21 24.75
N ASP A 424 73.62 -39.40 23.77
CA ASP A 424 74.58 -40.49 23.72
C ASP A 424 75.44 -40.46 24.98
N SER A 425 75.18 -41.38 25.92
CA SER A 425 75.92 -41.57 27.16
C SER A 425 76.50 -42.98 27.21
N ASP A 426 77.44 -43.25 26.30
CA ASP A 426 78.33 -44.39 26.43
C ASP A 426 79.70 -43.95 26.98
N GLN A 427 80.10 -44.64 28.06
CA GLN A 427 81.45 -44.83 28.61
C GLN A 427 81.83 -44.05 29.88
N GLN A 428 81.57 -44.74 31.00
CA GLN A 428 82.32 -44.77 32.25
C GLN A 428 82.77 -46.25 32.36
N GLU A 429 83.98 -46.69 32.71
CA GLU A 429 85.10 -46.20 33.53
C GLU A 429 86.24 -47.22 33.26
N ASP A 430 87.51 -46.84 33.32
CA ASP A 430 88.57 -47.72 33.84
C ASP A 430 89.80 -46.89 34.24
N ASP A 431 90.25 -47.16 35.45
CA ASP A 431 91.12 -46.37 36.32
C ASP A 431 92.53 -46.99 36.33
N GLU A 432 93.60 -46.21 36.06
CA GLU A 432 94.95 -46.53 36.55
C GLU A 432 95.85 -45.28 36.66
N PRO A 433 96.59 -45.06 37.77
CA PRO A 433 97.31 -43.82 38.04
C PRO A 433 98.78 -43.87 37.58
N GLN A 434 99.45 -42.71 37.43
CA GLN A 434 100.81 -42.39 37.95
C GLN A 434 101.42 -41.09 37.35
N VAL A 435 101.71 -40.13 38.26
CA VAL A 435 103.00 -39.40 38.46
C VAL A 435 103.44 -38.24 37.52
N ALA A 436 103.79 -37.14 38.21
CA ALA A 436 104.78 -36.07 37.96
C ALA A 436 104.42 -34.79 37.15
N GLU A 437 104.39 -33.67 37.89
CA GLU A 437 104.67 -32.29 37.44
C GLU A 437 106.11 -32.12 36.87
N PRO A 438 106.55 -30.92 36.39
CA PRO A 438 105.85 -29.74 35.86
C PRO A 438 106.44 -29.28 34.49
N LEU A 439 105.93 -28.20 33.86
CA LEU A 439 106.72 -26.99 33.50
C LEU A 439 106.13 -26.11 32.37
N PHE A 440 106.27 -24.80 32.61
CA PHE A 440 106.40 -23.66 31.67
C PHE A 440 105.17 -23.10 30.92
N LEU A 441 104.70 -21.94 31.41
CA LEU A 441 104.27 -20.77 30.62
C LEU A 441 105.46 -20.28 29.75
N PRO A 442 105.27 -19.66 28.55
CA PRO A 442 104.74 -18.29 28.39
C PRO A 442 103.76 -18.13 27.18
N PHE A 443 102.78 -17.22 27.24
CA PHE A 443 102.83 -15.79 26.88
C PHE A 443 102.85 -15.50 25.36
N VAL A 444 101.69 -15.03 24.88
CA VAL A 444 101.39 -13.86 24.00
C VAL A 444 102.19 -13.66 22.69
N VAL A 445 101.48 -13.34 21.59
CA VAL A 445 101.52 -12.05 20.84
C VAL A 445 100.92 -12.19 19.42
N ARG A 446 99.87 -11.39 19.18
CA ARG A 446 99.53 -10.46 18.05
C ARG A 446 99.83 -10.88 16.59
N GLU A 447 99.05 -10.46 15.60
CA GLU A 447 98.30 -9.19 15.44
C GLU A 447 96.84 -9.35 15.03
#